data_AF-A0A9Q0MZZ8-F1
#
_entry.id   AF-A0A9Q0MZZ8-F1
#
_cell.length_a   1.000
_cell.length_b   1.000
_cell.length_c   1.000
_cell.angle_alpha   90.00
_cell.angle_beta   90.00
_cell.angle_gamma   90.00
#
_symmetry.space_group_name_H-M   'P 1'
#
loop_
_entity.id
_entity.type
_entity.pdbx_description
1 polymer ?
#
loop_
_entity_poly.entity_id
_entity_poly.type
_entity_poly.pdbx_seq_one_letter_code
_entity_poly.pdbx_strand_id
1 'polypeptide(L)'
;MTMKLSLILFALVALLSVWQSVGAKIGKRSEDCVPGANWFDGCNNCFCSSTGLVVCTLKQCITLPADSLTKIERAKMNEQECEPGTTFERECNTCVCTKSGIAACTLMACISSIESTEADRK
;
A
#
# COMPACT_ATOMS: atom_id res chain seq x y z
N MET A 1 -21.77 2.84 67.62
CA MET A 1 -20.69 3.65 67.02
C MET A 1 -19.98 2.95 65.85
N THR A 2 -20.15 1.62 65.69
CA THR A 2 -19.48 0.79 64.69
C THR A 2 -20.04 0.94 63.26
N MET A 3 -21.36 1.02 63.08
CA MET A 3 -21.97 1.15 61.75
C MET A 3 -21.60 2.45 61.01
N LYS A 4 -21.51 3.59 61.73
CA LYS A 4 -21.09 4.86 61.14
C LYS A 4 -19.63 4.82 60.68
N LEU A 5 -18.76 4.15 61.44
CA LEU A 5 -17.35 4.00 61.10
C LEU A 5 -17.15 3.06 59.89
N SER A 6 -17.94 1.99 59.79
CA SER A 6 -17.95 1.09 58.62
C SER A 6 -18.43 1.80 57.36
N LEU A 7 -19.52 2.59 57.42
CA LEU A 7 -20.02 3.35 56.27
C LEU A 7 -19.03 4.40 55.77
N ILE A 8 -18.33 5.08 56.69
CA ILE A 8 -17.27 6.05 56.35
C ILE A 8 -16.11 5.32 55.68
N LEU A 9 -15.70 4.16 56.19
CA LEU A 9 -14.62 3.36 55.60
C LEU A 9 -14.98 2.88 54.18
N PHE A 10 -16.20 2.39 53.96
CA PHE A 10 -16.69 2.00 52.63
C PHE A 10 -16.72 3.20 51.67
N ALA A 11 -17.17 4.36 52.12
CA ALA A 11 -17.16 5.58 51.31
C ALA A 11 -15.73 6.01 50.93
N LEU A 12 -14.77 5.94 51.86
CA LEU A 12 -13.36 6.25 51.59
C LEU A 12 -12.74 5.25 50.60
N VAL A 13 -13.01 3.96 50.75
CA VAL A 13 -12.52 2.92 49.82
C VAL A 13 -13.12 3.10 48.41
N ALA A 14 -14.41 3.44 48.31
CA ALA A 14 -15.08 3.72 47.04
C ALA A 14 -14.54 4.99 46.36
N LEU A 15 -14.25 6.05 47.14
CA LEU A 15 -13.67 7.28 46.58
C LEU A 15 -12.24 7.06 46.09
N LEU A 16 -11.43 6.25 46.80
CA LEU A 16 -10.08 5.90 46.38
C LEU A 16 -10.08 4.99 45.13
N SER A 17 -11.04 4.07 44.99
CA SER A 17 -11.13 3.18 43.81
C SER A 17 -11.60 3.91 42.55
N VAL A 18 -12.45 4.93 42.70
CA VAL A 18 -12.87 5.79 41.58
C VAL A 18 -11.69 6.58 41.02
N TRP A 19 -10.72 6.99 41.85
CA TRP A 19 -9.57 7.77 41.38
C TRP A 19 -8.58 6.94 40.53
N GLN A 20 -8.41 5.64 40.83
CA GLN A 20 -7.61 4.74 40.01
C GLN A 20 -8.28 4.41 38.66
N SER A 21 -9.60 4.53 38.59
CA SER A 21 -10.40 4.22 37.39
C SER A 21 -10.43 5.37 36.39
N VAL A 22 -10.11 6.61 36.80
CA VAL A 22 -9.86 7.76 35.90
C VAL A 22 -8.37 7.89 35.60
N GLY A 23 -7.66 6.76 35.51
CA GLY A 23 -6.38 6.72 34.81
C GLY A 23 -6.68 6.71 33.31
N ALA A 24 -6.67 7.87 32.67
CA ALA A 24 -6.66 7.96 31.22
C ALA A 24 -5.56 7.03 30.71
N LYS A 25 -5.92 5.98 29.95
CA LYS A 25 -4.94 5.21 29.18
C LYS A 25 -4.36 6.20 28.18
N ILE A 26 -3.21 6.79 28.52
CA ILE A 26 -2.40 7.54 27.57
C ILE A 26 -2.02 6.50 26.52
N GLY A 27 -2.75 6.51 25.40
CA GLY A 27 -2.45 5.65 24.26
C GLY A 27 -0.97 5.81 23.92
N LYS A 28 -0.29 4.68 23.73
CA LYS A 28 1.14 4.57 23.43
C LYS A 28 1.54 5.73 22.51
N ARG A 29 2.24 6.74 23.05
CA ARG A 29 2.79 7.83 22.23
C ARG A 29 3.76 7.17 21.26
N SER A 30 3.52 7.44 19.98
CA SER A 30 4.30 6.99 18.82
C SER A 30 5.77 6.81 19.15
N GLU A 31 6.40 5.74 18.65
CA GLU A 31 7.86 5.65 18.59
C GLU A 31 8.43 6.99 18.12
N ASP A 32 9.34 7.56 18.89
CA ASP A 32 10.00 8.82 18.56
C ASP A 32 10.74 8.64 17.22
N CYS A 33 10.37 9.44 16.22
CA CYS A 33 11.06 9.48 14.93
C CYS A 33 12.13 10.59 14.92
N VAL A 34 13.12 10.49 14.04
CA VAL A 34 14.15 11.54 13.88
C VAL A 34 13.53 12.73 13.14
N PRO A 35 13.48 13.96 13.72
CA PRO A 35 12.89 15.12 13.06
C PRO A 35 13.45 15.38 11.66
N GLY A 36 12.55 15.58 10.69
CA GLY A 36 12.90 15.77 9.27
C GLY A 36 13.20 14.49 8.50
N ALA A 37 13.22 13.32 9.14
CA ALA A 37 13.32 12.05 8.44
C ALA A 37 12.05 11.76 7.61
N ASN A 38 12.24 11.07 6.49
CA ASN A 38 11.17 10.69 5.57
C ASN A 38 11.35 9.21 5.24
N TRP A 39 10.25 8.46 5.18
CA TRP A 39 10.28 7.04 4.83
C TRP A 39 8.97 6.60 4.19
N PHE A 40 8.98 5.40 3.64
CA PHE A 40 7.82 4.74 3.08
C PHE A 40 7.52 3.49 3.91
N ASP A 41 6.30 3.36 4.44
CA ASP A 41 5.91 2.24 5.32
C ASP A 41 5.49 0.97 4.56
N GLY A 42 5.64 0.97 3.23
CA GLY A 42 5.14 -0.06 2.33
C GLY A 42 3.85 0.34 1.59
N CYS A 43 3.20 1.43 1.99
CA CYS A 43 1.98 1.93 1.34
C CYS A 43 1.86 3.46 1.37
N ASN A 44 2.23 4.09 2.48
CA ASN A 44 2.15 5.51 2.75
C ASN A 44 3.53 6.17 2.78
N ASN A 45 3.57 7.41 2.32
CA ASN A 45 4.71 8.28 2.53
C ASN A 45 4.56 8.94 3.88
N CYS A 46 5.60 8.81 4.70
CA CYS A 46 5.64 9.31 6.06
C CYS A 46 6.80 10.30 6.23
N PHE A 47 6.60 11.28 7.10
CA PHE A 47 7.66 12.16 7.56
C PHE A 47 7.57 12.38 9.06
N CYS A 48 8.71 12.71 9.67
CA CYS A 48 8.79 13.09 11.05
C CYS A 48 8.75 14.61 11.17
N SER A 49 7.75 15.15 11.87
CA SER A 49 7.67 16.57 12.15
C SER A 49 8.84 17.05 13.02
N SER A 50 9.02 18.36 13.11
CA SER A 50 9.97 18.98 14.05
C SER A 50 9.68 18.67 15.51
N THR A 51 8.44 18.28 15.83
CA THR A 51 7.99 17.91 17.18
C THR A 51 8.09 16.41 17.47
N GLY A 52 8.70 15.62 16.57
CA GLY A 52 8.85 14.18 16.74
C GLY A 52 7.56 13.39 16.46
N LEU A 53 6.59 13.99 15.75
CA LEU A 53 5.35 13.31 15.38
C LEU A 53 5.49 12.68 14.00
N VAL A 54 5.15 11.40 13.91
CA VAL A 54 4.99 10.69 12.65
C VAL A 54 3.72 11.18 11.94
N VAL A 55 3.87 11.67 10.72
CA VAL A 55 2.77 12.10 9.86
C VAL A 55 2.87 11.35 8.53
N CYS A 56 1.82 10.62 8.17
CA CYS A 56 1.78 9.82 6.95
C CYS A 56 0.59 10.23 6.07
N THR A 57 0.69 9.96 4.76
CA THR A 57 -0.50 9.93 3.90
C THR A 57 -1.49 8.87 4.36
N LEU A 58 -2.76 8.97 3.95
CA LEU A 58 -3.81 8.01 4.30
C LEU A 58 -4.31 7.27 3.05
N LYS A 59 -3.41 6.56 2.38
CA LYS A 59 -3.79 5.66 1.29
C LYS A 59 -4.48 4.44 1.87
N GLN A 60 -5.48 3.92 1.16
CA GLN A 60 -6.12 2.66 1.51
C GLN A 60 -5.15 1.52 1.17
N CYS A 61 -4.46 1.02 2.18
CA CYS A 61 -3.47 -0.04 2.01
C CYS A 61 -4.17 -1.38 1.88
N ILE A 62 -3.86 -2.11 0.81
CA ILE A 62 -4.32 -3.49 0.67
C ILE A 62 -3.37 -4.34 1.52
N THR A 63 -3.84 -4.82 2.66
CA THR A 63 -3.17 -5.92 3.36
C THR A 63 -3.44 -7.20 2.58
N LEU A 64 -2.63 -7.43 1.55
CA LEU A 64 -2.57 -8.75 0.96
C LEU A 64 -2.01 -9.70 2.03
N PRO A 65 -2.63 -10.87 2.27
CA PRO A 65 -2.01 -11.92 3.04
C PRO A 65 -0.57 -12.11 2.55
N ALA A 66 0.40 -12.32 3.44
CA ALA A 66 1.81 -12.46 3.06
C ALA A 66 2.05 -13.52 1.96
N ASP A 67 1.11 -14.45 1.82
CA ASP A 67 1.09 -15.51 0.81
C ASP A 67 0.57 -15.04 -0.57
N SER A 68 -0.29 -14.02 -0.61
CA SER A 68 -0.94 -13.51 -1.83
C SER A 68 -0.06 -12.58 -2.68
N LEU A 69 0.99 -11.98 -2.09
CA LEU A 69 1.98 -11.18 -2.83
C LEU A 69 2.98 -12.04 -3.62
N THR A 70 3.02 -13.35 -3.38
CA THR A 70 4.04 -14.22 -3.97
C THR A 70 3.67 -14.76 -5.34
N LYS A 71 2.40 -14.63 -5.77
CA LYS A 71 1.92 -15.28 -7.00
C LYS A 71 1.50 -14.32 -8.12
N ILE A 72 0.99 -13.13 -7.81
CA ILE A 72 0.49 -12.20 -8.85
C ILE A 72 1.59 -11.26 -9.37
N GLU A 73 2.50 -10.78 -8.50
CA GLU A 73 3.61 -9.91 -8.95
C GLU A 73 4.84 -10.72 -9.38
N ARG A 74 5.12 -11.85 -8.73
CA ARG A 74 6.27 -12.71 -9.07
C ARG A 74 6.09 -13.51 -10.37
N ALA A 75 4.85 -13.83 -10.75
CA ALA A 75 4.57 -14.46 -12.04
C ALA A 75 4.65 -13.47 -13.21
N LYS A 76 4.40 -12.17 -12.98
CA LYS A 76 4.38 -11.17 -14.05
C LYS A 76 5.73 -10.47 -14.29
N MET A 77 6.65 -10.54 -13.32
CA MET A 77 7.96 -9.86 -13.42
C MET A 77 9.06 -10.72 -14.06
N ASN A 78 8.81 -12.02 -14.30
CA ASN A 78 9.85 -12.94 -14.76
C ASN A 78 9.49 -13.72 -16.02
N GLU A 79 8.37 -13.38 -16.67
CA GLU A 79 8.04 -13.94 -17.98
C GLU A 79 8.52 -12.95 -19.04
N GLN A 80 9.70 -13.26 -19.58
CA GLN A 80 10.31 -12.54 -20.67
C GLN A 80 9.41 -12.61 -21.91
N GLU A 81 8.98 -11.46 -22.42
CA GLU A 81 8.06 -11.33 -23.56
C GLU A 81 8.77 -11.55 -24.90
N CYS A 82 10.07 -11.25 -24.96
CA CYS A 82 10.90 -11.31 -26.16
C CYS A 82 12.38 -11.54 -25.82
N GLU A 83 13.19 -12.00 -26.78
CA GLU A 83 14.64 -12.19 -26.59
C GLU A 83 15.38 -10.84 -26.59
N PRO A 84 16.25 -10.52 -25.62
CA PRO A 84 16.76 -9.16 -25.43
C PRO A 84 17.68 -8.76 -26.57
N GLY A 85 17.55 -7.53 -27.07
CA GLY A 85 18.31 -7.04 -28.21
C GLY A 85 17.77 -7.48 -29.57
N THR A 86 16.76 -8.34 -29.62
CA THR A 86 16.08 -8.67 -30.88
C THR A 86 15.19 -7.52 -31.35
N THR A 87 14.99 -7.44 -32.67
CA THR A 87 14.03 -6.56 -33.32
C THR A 87 13.01 -7.42 -34.05
N PHE A 88 11.74 -7.13 -33.89
CA PHE A 88 10.64 -7.90 -34.47
C PHE A 88 9.45 -7.00 -34.76
N GLU A 89 8.47 -7.51 -35.52
CA GLU A 89 7.23 -6.80 -35.82
C GLU A 89 6.05 -7.39 -35.05
N ARG A 90 5.20 -6.52 -34.52
CA ARG A 90 3.92 -6.87 -33.88
C ARG A 90 2.83 -6.08 -34.58
N GLU A 91 1.96 -6.79 -35.29
CA GLU A 91 1.01 -6.18 -36.23
C GLU A 91 1.78 -5.31 -37.25
N CYS A 92 1.50 -4.01 -37.32
CA CYS A 92 2.25 -3.08 -38.16
C CYS A 92 3.41 -2.41 -37.42
N ASN A 93 3.57 -2.60 -36.11
CA ASN A 93 4.55 -1.88 -35.31
C ASN A 93 5.89 -2.60 -35.25
N THR A 94 6.98 -1.85 -35.38
CA THR A 94 8.34 -2.36 -35.16
C THR A 94 8.68 -2.26 -33.67
N CYS A 95 9.19 -3.35 -33.12
CA CYS A 95 9.52 -3.49 -31.71
C CYS A 95 11.00 -3.83 -31.51
N VAL A 96 11.62 -3.27 -30.47
CA VAL A 96 12.94 -3.67 -29.98
C VAL A 96 12.77 -4.27 -28.59
N CYS A 97 13.36 -5.44 -28.38
CA CYS A 97 13.35 -6.07 -27.07
C CYS A 97 14.40 -5.45 -26.15
N THR A 98 13.95 -4.91 -25.03
CA THR A 98 14.83 -4.33 -24.00
C THR A 98 15.65 -5.41 -23.31
N LYS A 99 16.71 -5.00 -22.60
CA LYS A 99 17.55 -5.91 -21.79
C LYS A 99 16.76 -6.69 -20.73
N SER A 100 15.64 -6.13 -20.27
CA SER A 100 14.75 -6.73 -19.27
C SER A 100 13.70 -7.65 -19.89
N GLY A 101 13.75 -7.93 -21.20
CA GLY A 101 12.79 -8.84 -21.85
C GLY A 101 11.42 -8.22 -22.14
N ILE A 102 11.33 -6.88 -22.16
CA ILE A 102 10.09 -6.13 -22.46
C ILE A 102 10.16 -5.56 -23.86
N ALA A 103 9.07 -5.69 -24.63
CA ALA A 103 8.96 -5.14 -25.97
C ALA A 103 8.68 -3.63 -25.96
N ALA A 104 9.56 -2.84 -26.60
CA ALA A 104 9.33 -1.42 -26.85
C ALA A 104 9.00 -1.21 -28.33
N CYS A 105 7.75 -0.89 -28.64
CA CYS A 105 7.23 -0.82 -30.01
C CYS A 105 6.91 0.62 -30.44
N THR A 106 6.89 0.86 -31.75
CA THR A 106 6.22 2.03 -32.32
C THR A 106 4.72 2.01 -32.00
N LEU A 107 4.04 3.15 -32.14
CA LEU A 107 2.61 3.31 -31.81
C LEU A 107 1.77 3.68 -33.05
N MET A 108 2.07 3.05 -34.19
CA MET A 108 1.27 3.19 -35.40
C MET A 108 -0.10 2.55 -35.17
N ALA A 109 -1.15 3.27 -35.58
CA ALA A 109 -2.49 2.72 -35.66
C ALA A 109 -2.54 1.69 -36.79
N CYS A 110 -2.57 0.41 -36.42
CA CYS A 110 -2.66 -0.66 -37.40
C CYS A 110 -4.12 -0.83 -37.83
N ILE A 111 -4.38 -0.67 -39.13
CA ILE A 111 -5.67 -1.06 -39.70
C ILE A 111 -5.65 -2.58 -39.79
N SER A 112 -6.43 -3.26 -38.96
CA SER A 112 -6.74 -4.66 -39.19
C SER A 112 -7.37 -4.74 -40.56
N SER A 113 -6.74 -5.42 -41.52
CA SER A 113 -7.36 -5.70 -42.81
C SER A 113 -8.66 -6.46 -42.53
N ILE A 114 -9.78 -5.74 -42.53
CA ILE A 114 -11.06 -6.33 -42.86
C ILE A 114 -10.81 -6.81 -44.28
N GLU A 115 -10.61 -8.12 -44.41
CA GLU A 115 -10.59 -8.80 -45.69
C GLU A 115 -11.81 -8.28 -46.45
N SER A 116 -11.56 -7.45 -47.46
CA SER A 116 -12.62 -6.93 -48.30
C SER A 116 -13.24 -8.13 -48.96
N THR A 117 -14.39 -8.57 -48.46
CA THR A 117 -15.30 -9.35 -49.28
C THR A 117 -15.76 -8.42 -50.39
N GLU A 118 -14.94 -8.31 -51.44
CA GLU A 118 -15.31 -7.83 -52.76
C GLU A 118 -16.37 -8.78 -53.32
N ALA A 119 -17.62 -8.53 -52.92
CA ALA A 119 -18.81 -9.11 -53.52
C ALA A 119 -19.98 -8.14 -53.39
N ASP A 120 -19.79 -6.87 -53.77
CA ASP A 120 -20.93 -6.06 -54.23
C ASP A 120 -20.49 -4.90 -55.13
N ARG A 121 -20.04 -5.24 -56.35
CA ARG A 121 -20.13 -4.34 -57.51
C ARG A 121 -20.06 -5.15 -58.81
N LYS A 122 -21.17 -5.77 -59.21
CA LYS A 122 -21.87 -5.55 -60.49
C LYS A 122 -22.99 -6.57 -60.69
#